data_AF-M2RSI1-F1
#
_entry.id   AF-M2RSI1-F1
#
_cell.length_a   1.000
_cell.length_b   1.000
_cell.length_c   1.000
_cell.angle_alpha   90.00
_cell.angle_beta   90.00
_cell.angle_gamma   90.00
#
_symmetry.space_group_name_H-M   'P 1'
#
loop_
_entity.id
_entity.type
_entity.pdbx_description
1 polymer ?
#
loop_
_entity_poly.entity_id
_entity_poly.type
_entity_poly.pdbx_seq_one_letter_code
_entity_poly.pdbx_strand_id
1 'polypeptide(L)' 'VLIAAGYNKTKLTRKPGLTKKMRQERLNWCLAHKDWTLEDWKNVIWLDETSVVLNHRRGSYRVWRKSDEAFTRSVIRER' A
#
# COMPACT_ATOMS: atom_id res chain seq x y z
N VAL A 1 -16.92 15.20 -19.11
CA VAL A 1 -15.62 15.89 -19.29
C VAL A 1 -14.47 15.08 -18.69
N LEU A 2 -14.38 14.90 -17.36
CA LEU A 2 -13.23 14.22 -16.72
C LEU A 2 -13.06 12.74 -17.10
N ILE A 3 -14.14 11.98 -17.16
CA ILE A 3 -14.10 10.56 -17.56
C ILE A 3 -13.60 10.42 -19.00
N ALA A 4 -14.06 11.29 -19.91
CA ALA A 4 -13.60 11.30 -21.31
C ALA A 4 -12.11 11.66 -21.43
N ALA A 5 -11.58 12.44 -20.49
CA ALA A 5 -10.16 12.77 -20.37
C ALA A 5 -9.33 11.70 -19.63
N GLY A 6 -9.91 10.54 -19.30
CA GLY A 6 -9.23 9.40 -18.68
C GLY A 6 -9.15 9.44 -17.15
N TYR A 7 -9.81 10.40 -16.49
CA TYR A 7 -9.84 10.48 -15.03
C TYR A 7 -10.87 9.54 -14.43
N ASN A 8 -10.46 8.85 -13.37
CA ASN A 8 -11.31 7.94 -12.62
C ASN A 8 -11.41 8.39 -11.15
N LYS A 9 -12.60 8.21 -10.57
CA LYS A 9 -12.82 8.44 -9.14
C LYS A 9 -12.23 7.27 -8.34
N THR A 10 -11.10 7.49 -7.69
CA THR A 10 -10.35 6.43 -6.98
C THR A 10 -10.13 6.77 -5.51
N LYS A 11 -9.77 5.76 -4.70
CA LYS A 11 -9.29 5.97 -3.33
C LYS A 11 -7.90 6.60 -3.39
N LEU A 12 -7.58 7.47 -2.43
CA LEU A 12 -6.21 7.92 -2.24
C LEU A 12 -5.30 6.73 -1.91
N THR A 13 -4.08 6.79 -2.40
CA THR A 13 -3.05 5.82 -2.07
C THR A 13 -2.58 6.10 -0.64
N ARG A 14 -2.86 5.22 0.32
CA ARG A 14 -2.34 5.34 1.68
C ARG A 14 -1.06 4.52 1.81
N LYS A 15 0.09 5.19 1.82
CA LYS A 15 1.37 4.53 2.03
C LYS A 15 2.26 5.42 2.89
N PRO A 16 2.89 4.89 3.95
CA PRO A 16 4.00 5.59 4.57
C PRO A 16 5.13 5.71 3.53
N GLY A 17 5.76 6.87 3.43
CA GLY A 17 6.92 7.06 2.56
C GLY A 17 8.04 6.09 2.98
N LEU A 18 8.59 5.35 2.03
CA LEU A 18 9.73 4.47 2.30
C LEU A 18 11.03 5.25 2.14
N THR A 19 11.81 5.32 3.21
CA THR A 19 13.20 5.82 3.16
C THR A 19 14.08 4.87 2.34
N LYS A 20 15.25 5.34 1.90
CA LYS A 20 16.21 4.50 1.16
C LYS A 20 16.63 3.26 1.96
N LYS A 21 16.87 3.43 3.27
CA LYS A 21 17.22 2.34 4.19
C LYS A 21 16.12 1.27 4.25
N MET A 22 14.86 1.68 4.46
CA MET A 22 13.72 0.75 4.49
C MET A 22 13.56 -0.04 3.19
N ARG A 23 13.82 0.59 2.02
CA ARG A 23 13.74 -0.10 0.73
C ARG A 23 14.81 -1.18 0.64
N GLN A 24 16.04 -0.87 1.07
CA GLN A 24 17.14 -1.84 1.06
C GLN A 24 16.87 -3.02 2.00
N GLU A 25 16.44 -2.76 3.23
CA GLU A 25 16.12 -3.80 4.20
C GLU A 25 15.01 -4.73 3.70
N ARG A 26 13.94 -4.16 3.13
CA ARG A 26 12.86 -4.96 2.53
C ARG A 26 13.33 -5.79 1.35
N LEU A 27 14.16 -5.23 0.47
CA LEU A 27 14.71 -5.97 -0.68
C LEU A 27 15.60 -7.12 -0.20
N ASN A 28 16.49 -6.87 0.76
CA ASN A 28 17.36 -7.90 1.33
C ASN A 28 16.54 -9.03 1.96
N TRP A 29 15.48 -8.69 2.71
CA TRP A 29 14.59 -9.68 3.30
C TRP A 29 13.91 -10.54 2.21
N CYS A 30 13.37 -9.92 1.16
CA CYS A 30 12.77 -10.65 0.05
C CYS A 30 13.76 -11.56 -0.66
N LEU A 31 14.99 -11.11 -0.90
CA LEU A 31 16.03 -11.92 -1.54
C LEU A 31 16.47 -13.10 -0.67
N ALA A 32 16.56 -12.92 0.65
CA ALA A 32 16.91 -13.99 1.58
C ALA A 32 15.85 -15.10 1.67
N HIS A 33 14.59 -14.76 1.42
CA HIS A 33 13.44 -15.70 1.51
C HIS A 33 12.87 -16.06 0.14
N LYS A 34 13.56 -15.72 -0.96
CA LYS A 34 13.04 -15.90 -2.33
C LYS A 34 12.84 -17.38 -2.70
N ASP A 35 13.69 -18.25 -2.14
CA ASP A 35 13.72 -19.68 -2.44
C ASP A 35 13.02 -20.52 -1.33
N TRP A 36 12.33 -19.87 -0.39
CA TRP A 36 11.59 -20.56 0.66
C TRP A 36 10.46 -21.41 0.07
N THR A 37 10.38 -22.65 0.55
CA THR A 37 9.34 -23.59 0.14
C THR A 37 8.04 -23.34 0.90
N LEU A 38 6.95 -23.96 0.45
CA LEU A 38 5.67 -23.88 1.14
C LEU A 38 5.75 -24.38 2.59
N GLU A 39 6.55 -25.41 2.85
CA GLU A 39 6.73 -25.95 4.20
C GLU A 39 7.46 -24.96 5.12
N ASP A 40 8.44 -24.21 4.59
CA ASP A 40 9.13 -23.15 5.35
C ASP A 40 8.15 -22.05 5.77
N TRP A 41 7.25 -21.63 4.87
CA TRP A 41 6.24 -20.62 5.18
C TRP A 41 5.22 -21.07 6.22
N LYS A 42 4.87 -22.36 6.26
CA LYS A 42 3.95 -22.91 7.27
C LYS A 42 4.51 -22.84 8.69
N ASN A 43 5.84 -22.83 8.82
CA ASN A 43 6.50 -22.72 10.12
C ASN A 43 6.56 -21.28 10.64
N VAL A 44 6.09 -20.29 9.87
CA VAL A 44 6.07 -18.89 10.30
C VAL A 44 4.77 -18.56 11.02
N ILE A 45 4.89 -18.08 12.26
CA ILE A 45 3.78 -17.51 13.02
C ILE A 45 3.79 -15.99 12.84
N TRP A 46 2.74 -15.47 12.23
CA TRP A 46 2.57 -14.03 12.01
C TRP A 46 1.76 -13.40 13.14
N LEU A 47 2.20 -12.24 13.61
CA LEU A 47 1.50 -11.42 14.59
C LEU A 47 1.33 -10.02 14.02
N ASP A 48 0.13 -9.45 14.16
CA ASP A 48 -0.16 -8.06 13.81
C ASP A 48 -1.26 -7.52 14.73
N GLU A 49 -1.31 -6.20 14.87
CA GLU A 49 -2.33 -5.51 15.65
C GLU A 49 -3.28 -4.77 14.72
N THR A 50 -4.59 -4.89 14.98
CA THR A 50 -5.60 -4.16 14.23
C THR A 50 -6.49 -3.34 15.16
N SER A 51 -6.66 -2.05 14.85
CA SER A 51 -7.58 -1.19 15.59
C SER A 51 -9.03 -1.50 15.19
N VAL A 52 -9.86 -1.92 16.13
CA VAL A 52 -11.31 -2.05 15.96
C VAL A 52 -11.98 -0.78 16.47
N VAL A 53 -12.59 -0.01 15.57
CA VAL A 53 -13.23 1.28 15.91
C VAL A 53 -14.66 1.27 15.38
N LEU A 54 -15.63 1.40 16.28
CA LEU A 54 -17.05 1.45 15.94
C LEU A 54 -17.36 2.72 15.15
N ASN A 55 -18.24 2.61 14.14
CA ASN A 55 -18.72 3.70 13.29
C ASN A 55 -17.64 4.50 12.52
N HIS A 56 -16.39 4.01 12.46
CA HIS A 56 -15.35 4.70 11.72
C HIS A 56 -15.49 4.46 10.20
N ARG A 57 -15.73 5.54 9.45
CA ARG A 57 -15.82 5.51 7.98
C ARG A 57 -14.42 5.48 7.33
N ARG A 58 -13.77 4.31 7.33
CA ARG A 58 -12.48 4.11 6.65
C ARG A 58 -12.61 4.35 5.14
N GLY A 59 -11.70 5.15 4.58
CA GLY A 59 -11.59 5.33 3.13
C GLY A 59 -12.76 6.08 2.48
N SER A 60 -13.36 7.05 3.16
CA SER A 60 -14.40 7.93 2.61
C SER A 60 -13.89 8.87 1.50
N TYR A 61 -12.63 9.32 1.61
CA TYR A 61 -12.04 10.25 0.66
C TYR A 61 -11.79 9.60 -0.71
N ARG A 62 -12.14 10.33 -1.77
CA ARG A 62 -11.94 9.96 -3.17
C ARG A 62 -11.30 11.13 -3.91
N VAL A 63 -10.41 10.82 -4.84
CA VAL A 63 -9.78 11.78 -5.76
C VAL A 63 -10.06 11.37 -7.19
N TRP A 64 -10.11 12.33 -8.11
CA TRP A 64 -10.11 12.07 -9.53
C TRP A 64 -8.66 12.04 -10.00
N ARG A 65 -8.22 10.93 -10.57
CA ARG A 65 -6.86 10.78 -11.11
C ARG A 65 -6.84 9.82 -12.29
N LYS A 66 -5.77 9.89 -13.07
CA LYS A 66 -5.40 8.87 -14.05
C LYS A 66 -4.70 7.69 -13.37
N SER A 67 -4.55 6.58 -14.09
CA SER A 67 -3.99 5.34 -13.56
C SER A 67 -2.50 5.47 -13.19
N ASP A 68 -1.73 6.17 -14.02
CA ASP A 68 -0.31 6.50 -13.88
C ASP A 68 -0.02 7.44 -12.69
N GLU A 69 -0.96 8.29 -12.31
CA GLU A 69 -0.83 9.22 -11.18
C GLU A 69 -0.95 8.54 -9.79
N ALA A 70 -0.93 7.21 -9.71
CA ALA A 70 -1.13 6.46 -8.46
C ALA A 70 -0.11 6.78 -7.37
N PHE A 71 1.10 7.15 -7.78
CA PHE A 71 2.24 7.38 -6.92
C PHE A 71 2.68 8.84 -6.89
N THR A 72 1.88 9.74 -7.47
CA THR A 72 2.12 11.18 -7.38
C THR A 72 1.84 11.68 -5.97
N ARG A 73 2.64 12.63 -5.48
CA ARG A 73 2.50 13.20 -4.12
C ARG A 73 1.11 13.77 -3.84
N SER A 74 0.42 14.29 -4.87
CA SER A 74 -0.94 14.83 -4.76
C SER A 74 -2.01 13.76 -4.50
N VAL A 75 -1.72 12.49 -4.77
CA VAL A 75 -2.64 11.35 -4.64
C VAL A 75 -2.30 10.48 -3.44
N ILE A 76 -1.04 10.49 -3.01
CA ILE A 76 -0.58 9.77 -1.83
C ILE A 76 -0.97 10.55 -0.57
N ARG A 77 -1.71 9.90 0.31
CA ARG A 77 -1.88 10.34 1.69
C ARG A 77 -0.91 9.57 2.57
N GLU A 78 0.03 10.29 3.17
CA GLU A 78 0.88 9.75 4.22
C GLU A 78 0.00 9.37 5.42
N ARG A 79 0.34 8.24 6.06
CA ARG A 79 -0.41 7.72 7.21
C ARG A 79 0.01 8.46 8.46
#